data_AF-A0A8S3QHV4-F1
#
_entry.id   AF-A0A8S3QHV4-F1
#
_cell.length_a   1.000
_cell.length_b   1.000
_cell.length_c   1.000
_cell.angle_alpha   90.00
_cell.angle_beta   90.00
_cell.angle_gamma   90.00
#
_symmetry.space_group_name_H-M   'P 1'
#
loop_
_entity.id
_entity.type
_entity.pdbx_description
1 polymer ?
#
loop_
_entity_poly.entity_id
_entity_poly.type
_entity_poly.pdbx_seq_one_letter_code
_entity_poly.pdbx_strand_id
1 'polypeptide(L)'
;MPKRNSGNIMIQPYKCSKHLQIYIAFLQHTRLTRYVMEYSYTGQFIRNIDVSEQPFDVAVIETDRIAVTYGEYDYAEIVDVKNKTDNKKIQFQNSCWGICHRNGKCYVLIHRSGISVMNILGEKLKTIKLATAIVDYLAVTENRIFYADYGTSLIYCCDMEGKKIWEFKELSIKGPTGLSVDNCKNVFVASEQANTITFVQHNGNSSKILLNEEKNLKQPSSIHYDMEKKILIVCNKEDRNVTIYNVI
;
A
#
# COMPACT_ATOMS: atom_id res chain seq x y z
N MET A 1 -17.95 16.47 6.23
CA MET A 1 -16.84 15.59 5.84
C MET A 1 -15.87 16.40 5.00
N PRO A 2 -14.56 16.46 5.30
CA PRO A 2 -13.62 17.13 4.42
C PRO A 2 -13.64 16.38 3.07
N LYS A 3 -13.84 17.13 1.98
CA LYS A 3 -13.75 16.58 0.62
C LYS A 3 -12.34 16.02 0.44
N ARG A 4 -12.23 14.71 0.22
CA ARG A 4 -10.98 14.01 -0.10
C ARG A 4 -10.53 14.45 -1.49
N ASN A 5 -9.83 15.59 -1.56
CA ASN A 5 -9.14 16.03 -2.76
C ASN A 5 -7.74 15.43 -2.71
N SER A 6 -7.45 14.42 -3.54
CA SER A 6 -6.13 14.27 -4.16
C SER A 6 -5.87 12.88 -4.74
N GLY A 7 -5.23 12.87 -5.90
CA GLY A 7 -4.58 11.70 -6.46
C GLY A 7 -3.50 11.09 -5.55
N ASN A 8 -3.70 9.85 -5.09
CA ASN A 8 -2.64 9.05 -4.48
C ASN A 8 -1.88 8.29 -5.58
N ILE A 9 -0.55 8.28 -5.46
CA ILE A 9 0.30 7.37 -6.23
C ILE A 9 0.67 6.25 -5.27
N MET A 10 0.32 5.01 -5.62
CA MET A 10 0.65 3.81 -4.84
C MET A 10 1.71 3.00 -5.57
N ILE A 11 2.71 2.52 -4.83
CA ILE A 11 3.76 1.66 -5.36
C ILE A 11 3.73 0.33 -4.65
N GLN A 12 3.74 -0.74 -5.44
CA GLN A 12 4.12 -2.06 -4.97
C GLN A 12 5.20 -2.61 -5.91
N PRO A 13 6.45 -2.73 -5.45
CA PRO A 13 7.46 -3.46 -6.18
C PRO A 13 7.29 -4.96 -5.97
N TYR A 14 7.75 -5.72 -6.96
CA TYR A 14 7.69 -7.16 -7.00
C TYR A 14 8.99 -7.73 -7.56
N LYS A 15 9.48 -8.78 -6.93
CA LYS A 15 10.61 -9.57 -7.39
C LYS A 15 10.09 -10.75 -8.20
N CYS A 16 10.20 -10.68 -9.52
CA CYS A 16 10.05 -11.84 -10.39
C CYS A 16 11.35 -12.67 -10.41
N SER A 17 11.26 -13.93 -10.85
CA SER A 17 12.38 -14.89 -10.93
C SER A 17 13.56 -14.45 -11.81
N LYS A 18 13.42 -13.41 -12.63
CA LYS A 18 14.49 -12.89 -13.50
C LYS A 18 14.80 -11.39 -13.32
N HIS A 19 13.86 -10.57 -12.89
CA HIS A 19 14.03 -9.12 -12.71
C HIS A 19 13.14 -8.56 -11.58
N LEU A 20 13.58 -7.50 -10.89
CA LEU A 20 12.68 -6.70 -10.04
C LEU A 20 11.89 -5.71 -10.91
N GLN A 21 10.59 -5.65 -10.69
CA GLN A 21 9.65 -4.73 -11.34
C GLN A 21 8.96 -3.88 -10.28
N ILE A 22 8.55 -2.68 -10.67
CA ILE A 22 7.82 -1.74 -9.83
C ILE A 22 6.47 -1.49 -10.50
N TYR A 23 5.40 -1.80 -9.78
CA TYR A 23 4.03 -1.53 -10.24
C TYR A 23 3.51 -0.32 -9.52
N ILE A 24 2.97 0.62 -10.29
CA ILE A 24 2.53 1.91 -9.79
C ILE A 24 1.07 2.13 -10.19
N ALA A 25 0.20 2.22 -9.19
CA ALA A 25 -1.18 2.63 -9.36
C ALA A 25 -1.29 4.16 -9.21
N PHE A 26 -1.97 4.80 -10.15
CA PHE A 26 -2.19 6.24 -10.14
C PHE A 26 -3.66 6.57 -9.96
N LEU A 27 -3.95 7.41 -8.99
CA LEU A 27 -5.20 8.14 -8.93
C LEU A 27 -4.96 9.52 -9.59
N GLN A 28 -5.22 9.69 -10.89
CA GLN A 28 -5.23 11.04 -11.48
C GLN A 28 -6.57 11.74 -11.23
N HIS A 29 -6.57 13.07 -11.11
CA HIS A 29 -7.80 13.85 -10.95
C HIS A 29 -8.79 13.74 -12.12
N THR A 30 -8.37 13.25 -13.28
CA THR A 30 -9.27 12.89 -14.36
C THR A 30 -9.74 11.44 -14.14
N ARG A 31 -11.06 11.24 -13.98
CA ARG A 31 -11.75 9.93 -13.86
C ARG A 31 -11.52 8.95 -15.04
N LEU A 32 -10.56 9.24 -15.93
CA LEU A 32 -10.28 8.53 -17.17
C LEU A 32 -9.05 7.60 -17.08
N THR A 33 -8.25 7.67 -16.00
CA THR A 33 -7.07 6.80 -15.88
C THR A 33 -7.52 5.42 -15.43
N ARG A 34 -7.39 4.43 -16.31
CA ARG A 34 -7.82 3.03 -16.11
C ARG A 34 -6.67 2.07 -16.40
N TYR A 35 -5.50 2.37 -15.86
CA TYR A 35 -4.32 1.53 -16.00
C TYR A 35 -3.39 1.62 -14.79
N VAL A 36 -2.64 0.55 -14.55
CA VAL A 36 -1.46 0.48 -13.66
C VAL A 36 -0.22 0.57 -14.53
N MET A 37 0.79 1.33 -14.12
CA MET A 37 2.06 1.43 -14.86
C MET A 37 3.07 0.44 -14.31
N GLU A 38 3.73 -0.29 -15.21
CA GLU A 38 4.84 -1.17 -14.88
C GLU A 38 6.17 -0.50 -15.26
N TYR A 39 7.11 -0.51 -14.32
CA TYR A 39 8.48 -0.03 -14.49
C TYR A 39 9.47 -1.13 -14.15
N SER A 40 10.65 -1.08 -14.77
CA SER A 40 11.80 -1.83 -14.27
C SER A 40 12.28 -1.25 -12.95
N TYR A 41 13.05 -2.02 -12.19
CA TYR A 41 13.69 -1.51 -10.97
C TYR A 41 14.64 -0.33 -11.19
N THR A 42 15.14 -0.15 -12.41
CA THR A 42 15.99 0.98 -12.78
C THR A 42 15.19 2.26 -13.10
N GLY A 43 13.85 2.20 -13.01
CA GLY A 43 12.96 3.32 -13.31
C GLY A 43 12.58 3.44 -14.79
N GLN A 44 13.01 2.52 -15.65
CA GLN A 44 12.58 2.50 -17.05
C GLN A 44 11.11 2.04 -17.15
N PHE A 45 10.27 2.83 -17.81
CA PHE A 45 8.89 2.46 -18.13
C PHE A 45 8.85 1.21 -19.02
N ILE A 46 7.97 0.26 -18.69
CA ILE A 46 7.78 -0.99 -19.44
C ILE A 46 6.47 -0.93 -20.22
N ARG A 47 5.32 -0.76 -19.54
CA ARG A 47 3.99 -0.74 -20.18
C ARG A 47 2.90 -0.21 -19.25
N ASN A 48 1.73 0.04 -19.85
CA ASN A 48 0.46 0.22 -19.13
C ASN A 48 -0.29 -1.11 -19.07
N ILE A 49 -0.89 -1.40 -17.93
CA ILE A 49 -1.74 -2.57 -17.66
C ILE A 49 -3.15 -2.05 -17.45
N ASP A 50 -4.03 -2.26 -18.42
CA ASP A 50 -5.41 -1.76 -18.31
C ASP A 50 -6.18 -2.47 -17.19
N VAL A 51 -6.98 -1.70 -16.48
CA VAL A 51 -7.81 -2.14 -15.35
C VAL A 51 -9.23 -1.59 -15.49
N SER A 52 -10.19 -2.12 -14.73
CA SER A 52 -11.60 -1.73 -14.91
C SER A 52 -11.89 -0.26 -14.58
N GLU A 53 -11.28 0.26 -13.51
CA GLU A 53 -11.56 1.59 -12.98
C GLU A 53 -10.27 2.29 -12.56
N GLN A 54 -10.39 3.48 -11.99
CA GLN A 54 -9.27 4.21 -11.43
C GLN A 54 -8.64 3.44 -10.25
N PRO A 55 -7.42 2.90 -10.40
CA PRO A 55 -6.81 2.09 -9.36
C PRO A 55 -6.48 2.96 -8.15
N PHE A 56 -6.79 2.43 -6.96
CA PHE A 56 -6.41 3.02 -5.69
C PHE A 56 -5.09 2.41 -5.21
N ASP A 57 -5.03 1.09 -5.09
CA ASP A 57 -3.85 0.36 -4.63
C ASP A 57 -3.66 -0.93 -5.45
N VAL A 58 -2.43 -1.46 -5.43
CA VAL A 58 -2.05 -2.62 -6.22
C VAL A 58 -1.15 -3.56 -5.42
N ALA A 59 -1.42 -4.86 -5.50
CA ALA A 59 -0.56 -5.89 -4.96
C ALA A 59 -0.17 -6.88 -6.05
N VAL A 60 1.11 -7.20 -6.18
CA VAL A 60 1.54 -8.27 -7.09
C VAL A 60 1.38 -9.61 -6.40
N ILE A 61 0.56 -10.47 -7.00
CA ILE A 61 0.17 -11.76 -6.41
C ILE A 61 0.97 -12.91 -7.04
N GLU A 62 1.34 -12.79 -8.31
CA GLU A 62 2.24 -13.68 -9.04
C GLU A 62 2.97 -12.93 -10.16
N THR A 63 3.87 -13.62 -10.88
CA THR A 63 4.70 -13.01 -11.93
C THR A 63 3.90 -12.27 -13.00
N ASP A 64 2.74 -12.79 -13.38
CA ASP A 64 1.89 -12.19 -14.41
C ASP A 64 0.51 -11.82 -13.88
N ARG A 65 0.34 -11.73 -12.55
CA ARG A 65 -0.95 -11.39 -11.94
C ARG A 65 -0.81 -10.34 -10.86
N ILE A 66 -1.66 -9.33 -10.93
CA ILE A 66 -1.81 -8.29 -9.91
C ILE A 66 -3.23 -8.33 -9.35
N ALA A 67 -3.40 -7.87 -8.12
CA ALA A 67 -4.68 -7.56 -7.52
C ALA A 67 -4.78 -6.05 -7.33
N VAL A 68 -5.89 -5.46 -7.73
CA VAL A 68 -6.11 -4.02 -7.78
C VAL A 68 -7.38 -3.67 -7.03
N THR A 69 -7.32 -2.65 -6.19
CA THR A 69 -8.49 -2.04 -5.54
C THR A 69 -8.80 -0.70 -6.15
N TYR A 70 -10.02 -0.20 -5.96
CA TYR A 70 -10.52 1.00 -6.62
C TYR A 70 -11.04 2.08 -5.65
N GLY A 71 -10.74 1.96 -4.36
CA GLY A 71 -11.04 2.97 -3.34
C GLY A 71 -12.52 3.01 -3.02
N GLU A 72 -13.29 3.80 -3.77
CA GLU A 72 -14.73 4.03 -3.55
C GLU A 72 -15.62 2.86 -4.01
N TYR A 73 -15.08 1.96 -4.84
CA TYR A 73 -15.83 0.79 -5.31
C TYR A 73 -15.71 -0.37 -4.32
N ASP A 74 -16.76 -1.18 -4.30
CA ASP A 74 -16.93 -2.33 -3.43
C ASP A 74 -16.39 -3.64 -4.02
N TYR A 75 -15.49 -3.57 -5.00
CA TYR A 75 -14.84 -4.73 -5.57
C TYR A 75 -13.35 -4.49 -5.83
N ALA A 76 -12.57 -5.57 -5.76
CA ALA A 76 -11.21 -5.63 -6.29
C ALA A 76 -11.19 -6.43 -7.59
N GLU A 77 -10.11 -6.31 -8.36
CA GLU A 77 -9.90 -7.06 -9.58
C GLU A 77 -8.56 -7.80 -9.51
N ILE A 78 -8.58 -9.09 -9.82
CA ILE A 78 -7.36 -9.82 -10.18
C ILE A 78 -7.20 -9.66 -11.68
N VAL A 79 -6.05 -9.14 -12.09
CA VAL A 79 -5.72 -8.79 -13.46
C VAL A 79 -4.55 -9.65 -13.92
N ASP A 80 -4.73 -10.32 -15.06
CA ASP A 80 -3.62 -10.95 -15.77
C ASP A 80 -2.91 -9.88 -16.61
N VAL A 81 -1.62 -9.70 -16.35
CA VAL A 81 -0.78 -8.65 -16.92
C VAL A 81 -0.51 -8.90 -18.42
N LYS A 82 -0.64 -10.14 -18.89
CA LYS A 82 -0.42 -10.53 -20.29
C LYS A 82 -1.74 -10.64 -21.06
N ASN A 83 -2.81 -11.12 -20.44
CA ASN A 83 -4.07 -11.39 -21.11
C ASN A 83 -5.30 -10.83 -20.37
N LYS A 84 -5.88 -9.75 -20.89
CA LYS A 84 -7.01 -9.05 -20.24
C LYS A 84 -8.32 -9.85 -20.14
N THR A 85 -8.48 -10.92 -20.92
CA THR A 85 -9.75 -11.67 -20.93
C THR A 85 -10.02 -12.44 -19.64
N ASP A 86 -8.98 -12.65 -18.83
CA ASP A 86 -9.03 -13.55 -17.66
C ASP A 86 -9.15 -12.77 -16.34
N ASN A 87 -9.46 -11.47 -16.41
CA ASN A 87 -9.63 -10.64 -15.24
C ASN A 87 -10.85 -11.08 -14.41
N LYS A 88 -10.67 -11.15 -13.09
CA LYS A 88 -11.70 -11.58 -12.14
C LYS A 88 -12.04 -10.48 -11.16
N LYS A 89 -13.31 -10.03 -11.15
CA LYS A 89 -13.83 -9.12 -10.13
C LYS A 89 -14.23 -9.89 -8.87
N ILE A 90 -13.88 -9.35 -7.71
CA ILE A 90 -14.15 -9.92 -6.39
C ILE A 90 -15.00 -8.92 -5.62
N GLN A 91 -16.25 -9.28 -5.37
CA GLN A 91 -17.21 -8.42 -4.70
C GLN A 91 -17.01 -8.42 -3.17
N PHE A 92 -17.09 -7.24 -2.58
CA PHE A 92 -17.12 -7.00 -1.14
C PHE A 92 -18.41 -6.29 -0.73
N GLN A 93 -18.62 -6.24 0.58
CA GLN A 93 -19.81 -5.60 1.18
C GLN A 93 -19.74 -4.08 1.25
N ASN A 94 -18.55 -3.50 1.08
CA ASN A 94 -18.27 -2.07 1.22
C ASN A 94 -17.03 -1.73 0.37
N SER A 95 -16.76 -0.43 0.24
CA SER A 95 -15.63 0.10 -0.53
C SER A 95 -14.28 -0.45 -0.05
N CYS A 96 -13.37 -0.72 -0.99
CA CYS A 96 -12.08 -1.38 -0.73
C CYS A 96 -10.89 -0.49 -1.10
N TRP A 97 -9.98 -0.32 -0.15
CA TRP A 97 -8.90 0.68 -0.20
C TRP A 97 -7.55 -0.02 -0.33
N GLY A 98 -6.74 -0.09 0.72
CA GLY A 98 -5.43 -0.75 0.65
C GLY A 98 -5.51 -2.25 0.36
N ILE A 99 -4.52 -2.76 -0.38
CA ILE A 99 -4.32 -4.18 -0.64
C ILE A 99 -2.86 -4.58 -0.45
N CYS A 100 -2.62 -5.70 0.21
CA CYS A 100 -1.28 -6.25 0.39
C CYS A 100 -1.29 -7.76 0.09
N HIS A 101 -0.23 -8.27 -0.53
CA HIS A 101 -0.03 -9.70 -0.75
C HIS A 101 1.11 -10.24 0.11
N ARG A 102 0.86 -11.35 0.82
CA ARG A 102 1.87 -12.07 1.60
C ARG A 102 1.52 -13.56 1.65
N ASN A 103 2.51 -14.41 1.38
CA ASN A 103 2.42 -15.87 1.52
C ASN A 103 1.18 -16.49 0.85
N GLY A 104 0.90 -16.11 -0.40
CA GLY A 104 -0.23 -16.63 -1.18
C GLY A 104 -1.60 -16.10 -0.76
N LYS A 105 -1.64 -15.07 0.10
CA LYS A 105 -2.86 -14.45 0.59
C LYS A 105 -2.85 -12.95 0.29
N CYS A 106 -3.98 -12.46 -0.19
CA CYS A 106 -4.24 -11.03 -0.30
C CYS A 106 -5.04 -10.57 0.91
N TYR A 107 -4.64 -9.44 1.46
CA TYR A 107 -5.27 -8.76 2.58
C TYR A 107 -5.83 -7.45 2.04
N VAL A 108 -7.15 -7.36 1.96
CA VAL A 108 -7.85 -6.20 1.38
C VAL A 108 -8.55 -5.45 2.50
N LEU A 109 -8.25 -4.16 2.65
CA LEU A 109 -8.98 -3.29 3.56
C LEU A 109 -10.36 -2.99 3.02
N ILE A 110 -11.38 -3.36 3.78
CA ILE A 110 -12.77 -3.11 3.48
C ILE A 110 -13.28 -2.07 4.47
N HIS A 111 -13.66 -0.91 3.95
CA HIS A 111 -14.09 0.24 4.73
C HIS A 111 -15.20 -0.17 5.70
N ARG A 112 -15.08 0.25 6.97
CA ARG A 112 -15.97 -0.08 8.10
C ARG A 112 -16.12 -1.58 8.44
N SER A 113 -15.34 -2.45 7.81
CA SER A 113 -15.53 -3.90 7.90
C SER A 113 -14.28 -4.65 8.38
N GLY A 114 -13.10 -4.04 8.26
CA GLY A 114 -11.81 -4.63 8.63
C GLY A 114 -11.05 -5.13 7.41
N ILE A 115 -10.46 -6.32 7.49
CA ILE A 115 -9.67 -6.91 6.39
C ILE A 115 -10.38 -8.16 5.87
N SER A 116 -10.60 -8.22 4.56
CA SER A 116 -10.92 -9.46 3.87
C SER A 116 -9.63 -10.17 3.48
N VAL A 117 -9.45 -11.40 3.97
CA VAL A 117 -8.32 -12.26 3.58
C VAL A 117 -8.81 -13.21 2.50
N MET A 118 -8.12 -13.21 1.36
CA MET A 118 -8.44 -14.07 0.22
C MET A 118 -7.19 -14.77 -0.32
N ASN A 119 -7.36 -15.90 -1.00
CA ASN A 119 -6.25 -16.51 -1.74
C ASN A 119 -6.00 -15.77 -3.08
N ILE A 120 -4.97 -16.16 -3.80
CA ILE A 120 -4.60 -15.60 -5.12
C ILE A 120 -5.62 -15.88 -6.23
N LEU A 121 -6.64 -16.72 -5.98
CA LEU A 121 -7.75 -16.95 -6.90
C LEU A 121 -8.95 -16.05 -6.58
N GLY A 122 -8.84 -15.22 -5.55
CA GLY A 122 -9.91 -14.32 -5.09
C GLY A 122 -10.96 -14.99 -4.20
N GLU A 123 -10.70 -16.21 -3.73
CA GLU A 123 -11.61 -16.91 -2.83
C GLU A 123 -11.41 -16.38 -1.40
N LYS A 124 -12.51 -15.94 -0.78
CA LYS A 124 -12.49 -15.42 0.58
C LYS A 124 -12.17 -16.54 1.57
N LEU A 125 -11.13 -16.34 2.37
CA LEU A 125 -10.69 -17.26 3.42
C LEU A 125 -11.25 -16.87 4.79
N LYS A 126 -11.16 -15.59 5.16
CA LYS A 126 -11.70 -15.07 6.42
C LYS A 126 -11.86 -13.55 6.40
N THR A 127 -12.49 -13.01 7.45
CA THR A 127 -12.53 -11.57 7.73
C THR A 127 -11.90 -11.30 9.09
N ILE A 128 -11.02 -10.32 9.16
CA ILE A 128 -10.36 -9.88 10.39
C ILE A 128 -10.98 -8.54 10.79
N LYS A 129 -11.52 -8.45 12.00
CA LYS A 129 -12.04 -7.18 12.53
C LYS A 129 -10.88 -6.35 13.08
N LEU A 130 -10.90 -5.06 12.78
CA LEU A 130 -9.89 -4.11 13.27
C LEU A 130 -10.46 -3.24 14.39
N ALA A 131 -9.56 -2.66 15.20
CA ALA A 131 -9.94 -1.80 16.31
C ALA A 131 -10.57 -0.47 15.87
N THR A 132 -10.25 0.00 14.66
CA THR A 132 -10.84 1.18 14.01
C THR A 132 -11.42 0.79 12.64
N ALA A 133 -12.43 1.56 12.22
CA ALA A 133 -13.26 1.27 11.06
C ALA A 133 -12.83 2.02 9.79
N ILE A 134 -11.94 3.01 9.89
CA ILE A 134 -11.54 3.87 8.76
C ILE A 134 -10.02 3.80 8.63
N VAL A 135 -9.57 2.95 7.72
CA VAL A 135 -8.15 2.65 7.50
C VAL A 135 -7.95 2.53 6.01
N ASP A 136 -6.93 3.23 5.50
CA ASP A 136 -6.72 3.37 4.07
C ASP A 136 -5.55 2.49 3.59
N TYR A 137 -4.60 2.16 4.46
CA TYR A 137 -3.37 1.43 4.11
C TYR A 137 -3.01 0.35 5.12
N LEU A 138 -2.42 -0.75 4.64
CA LEU A 138 -1.93 -1.85 5.45
C LEU A 138 -0.59 -2.40 4.96
N ALA A 139 0.15 -3.00 5.88
CA ALA A 139 1.29 -3.86 5.59
C ALA A 139 1.19 -5.13 6.43
N VAL A 140 1.67 -6.26 5.91
CA VAL A 140 1.51 -7.57 6.53
C VAL A 140 2.84 -8.32 6.58
N THR A 141 3.10 -8.94 7.73
CA THR A 141 4.21 -9.90 7.93
C THR A 141 3.63 -11.30 8.17
N GLU A 142 4.49 -12.29 8.43
CA GLU A 142 4.09 -13.66 8.78
C GLU A 142 3.01 -13.73 9.88
N ASN A 143 3.10 -12.84 10.88
CA ASN A 143 2.31 -12.94 12.10
C ASN A 143 1.84 -11.59 12.68
N ARG A 144 1.94 -10.51 11.91
CA ARG A 144 1.48 -9.16 12.30
C ARG A 144 0.85 -8.47 11.12
N ILE A 145 -0.18 -7.68 11.44
CA ILE A 145 -0.81 -6.74 10.53
C ILE A 145 -0.55 -5.35 11.07
N PHE A 146 -0.15 -4.44 10.18
CA PHE A 146 0.05 -3.03 10.45
C PHE A 146 -0.92 -2.25 9.59
N TYR A 147 -1.54 -1.22 10.17
CA TYR A 147 -2.47 -0.38 9.42
C TYR A 147 -2.45 1.05 9.93
N ALA A 148 -2.75 1.98 9.03
CA ALA A 148 -2.73 3.41 9.27
C ALA A 148 -4.15 3.96 9.28
N ASP A 149 -4.46 4.77 10.30
CA ASP A 149 -5.68 5.57 10.36
C ASP A 149 -5.32 7.02 10.02
N TYR A 150 -5.66 7.42 8.79
CA TYR A 150 -5.39 8.76 8.27
C TYR A 150 -6.04 9.85 9.13
N GLY A 151 -7.26 9.61 9.62
CA GLY A 151 -8.05 10.60 10.34
C GLY A 151 -7.56 10.86 11.75
N THR A 152 -7.07 9.82 12.43
CA THR A 152 -6.59 9.93 13.82
C THR A 152 -5.08 10.09 13.94
N SER A 153 -4.34 9.95 12.82
CA SER A 153 -2.87 10.02 12.79
C SER A 153 -2.24 8.95 13.69
N LEU A 154 -2.79 7.74 13.63
CA LEU A 154 -2.37 6.58 14.41
C LEU A 154 -1.91 5.44 13.51
N ILE A 155 -0.84 4.77 13.92
CA ILE A 155 -0.41 3.49 13.36
C ILE A 155 -0.74 2.40 14.36
N TYR A 156 -1.29 1.30 13.88
CA TYR A 156 -1.65 0.16 14.70
C TYR A 156 -0.86 -1.07 14.29
N CYS A 157 -0.59 -1.92 15.28
CA CYS A 157 -0.15 -3.30 15.08
C CYS A 157 -1.15 -4.24 15.74
N CYS A 158 -1.56 -5.28 15.04
CA CYS A 158 -2.36 -6.37 15.58
C CYS A 158 -1.83 -7.74 15.16
N ASP A 159 -2.29 -8.78 15.85
CA ASP A 159 -2.06 -10.16 15.41
C ASP A 159 -2.92 -10.53 14.19
N MET A 160 -2.76 -11.75 13.69
CA MET A 160 -3.48 -12.23 12.50
C MET A 160 -4.98 -12.48 12.73
N GLU A 161 -5.47 -12.27 13.96
CA GLU A 161 -6.90 -12.30 14.32
C GLU A 161 -7.45 -10.90 14.62
N GLY A 162 -6.63 -9.85 14.47
CA GLY A 162 -7.03 -8.46 14.64
C GLY A 162 -6.94 -7.95 16.07
N LYS A 163 -6.41 -8.73 17.01
CA LYS A 163 -6.20 -8.27 18.39
C LYS A 163 -5.05 -7.26 18.42
N LYS A 164 -5.35 -6.05 18.89
CA LYS A 164 -4.36 -4.96 19.03
C LYS A 164 -3.20 -5.42 19.92
N ILE A 165 -1.99 -5.16 19.44
CA ILE A 165 -0.73 -5.40 20.16
C ILE A 165 -0.17 -4.07 20.66
N TRP A 166 -0.08 -3.08 19.77
CA TRP A 166 0.30 -1.71 20.11
C TRP A 166 -0.33 -0.71 19.15
N GLU A 167 -0.33 0.56 19.54
CA GLU A 167 -0.63 1.71 18.68
C GLU A 167 0.45 2.77 18.89
N PHE A 168 0.70 3.58 17.87
CA PHE A 168 1.77 4.55 17.85
C PHE A 168 1.29 5.90 17.31
N LYS A 169 1.64 6.98 18.01
CA LYS A 169 1.27 8.35 17.68
C LYS A 169 2.45 9.30 17.93
N GLU A 170 2.81 10.08 16.92
CA GLU A 170 3.79 11.14 17.05
C GLU A 170 3.49 12.30 16.10
N LEU A 171 4.12 13.45 16.34
CA LEU A 171 4.01 14.63 15.47
C LEU A 171 4.50 14.36 14.04
N SER A 172 5.41 13.40 13.88
CA SER A 172 5.96 12.95 12.59
C SER A 172 5.01 12.04 11.81
N ILE A 173 3.83 11.70 12.35
CA ILE A 173 2.83 10.82 11.75
C ILE A 173 1.55 11.62 11.48
N LYS A 174 1.58 12.62 10.60
CA LYS A 174 0.36 13.35 10.18
C LYS A 174 -0.08 12.93 8.79
N GLY A 175 -1.34 12.51 8.68
CA GLY A 175 -1.90 11.95 7.45
C GLY A 175 -1.08 10.78 6.92
N PRO A 176 -0.95 9.67 7.68
CA PRO A 176 -0.22 8.50 7.22
C PRO A 176 -0.88 7.88 5.98
N THR A 177 -0.10 7.72 4.92
CA THR A 177 -0.56 7.36 3.57
C THR A 177 0.14 6.13 2.99
N GLY A 178 1.21 5.66 3.60
CA GLY A 178 1.91 4.46 3.14
C GLY A 178 2.61 3.74 4.27
N LEU A 179 2.59 2.42 4.21
CA LEU A 179 3.26 1.54 5.17
C LEU A 179 4.13 0.53 4.45
N SER A 180 5.34 0.33 4.95
CA SER A 180 6.18 -0.80 4.59
C SER A 180 6.80 -1.40 5.86
N VAL A 181 7.20 -2.66 5.81
CA VAL A 181 7.69 -3.39 6.98
C VAL A 181 8.90 -4.25 6.63
N ASP A 182 9.83 -4.37 7.57
CA ASP A 182 10.96 -5.29 7.44
C ASP A 182 10.70 -6.67 8.11
N ASN A 183 11.66 -7.58 7.98
CA ASN A 183 11.60 -8.91 8.60
C ASN A 183 11.67 -8.87 10.14
N CYS A 184 12.18 -7.78 10.71
CA CYS A 184 12.19 -7.54 12.15
C CYS A 184 10.86 -6.98 12.65
N LYS A 185 9.89 -6.72 11.76
CA LYS A 185 8.59 -6.10 12.02
C LYS A 185 8.68 -4.62 12.38
N ASN A 186 9.78 -3.96 12.03
CA ASN A 186 9.84 -2.50 12.08
C ASN A 186 9.01 -1.93 10.92
N VAL A 187 8.46 -0.74 11.14
CA VAL A 187 7.50 -0.11 10.22
C VAL A 187 8.10 1.17 9.66
N PHE A 188 8.02 1.34 8.35
CA PHE A 188 8.33 2.58 7.65
C PHE A 188 7.01 3.24 7.27
N VAL A 189 6.83 4.49 7.67
CA VAL A 189 5.57 5.22 7.57
C VAL A 189 5.77 6.45 6.71
N ALA A 190 5.09 6.50 5.56
CA ALA A 190 4.93 7.72 4.79
C ALA A 190 3.80 8.57 5.38
N SER A 191 4.12 9.81 5.71
CA SER A 191 3.18 10.77 6.30
C SER A 191 3.05 11.98 5.40
N GLU A 192 1.93 12.06 4.67
CA GLU A 192 1.72 13.07 3.64
C GLU A 192 1.74 14.48 4.21
N GLN A 193 1.04 14.72 5.32
CA GLN A 193 0.88 16.06 5.89
C GLN A 193 2.08 16.49 6.74
N ALA A 194 2.87 15.52 7.23
CA ALA A 194 4.09 15.80 7.96
C ALA A 194 5.32 15.92 7.04
N ASN A 195 5.20 15.54 5.76
CA ASN A 195 6.33 15.43 4.83
C ASN A 195 7.50 14.64 5.41
N THR A 196 7.21 13.46 5.98
CA THR A 196 8.19 12.59 6.63
C THR A 196 8.05 11.14 6.21
N ILE A 197 9.19 10.45 6.16
CA ILE A 197 9.25 9.00 6.33
C ILE A 197 9.76 8.70 7.74
N THR A 198 8.92 8.07 8.56
CA THR A 198 9.26 7.72 9.95
C THR A 198 9.50 6.21 10.05
N PHE A 199 10.61 5.81 10.64
CA PHE A 199 10.87 4.46 11.09
C PHE A 199 10.29 4.28 12.49
N VAL A 200 9.57 3.20 12.73
CA VAL A 200 9.00 2.82 14.03
C VAL A 200 9.48 1.41 14.37
N GLN A 201 10.06 1.23 15.56
CA GLN A 201 10.52 -0.08 16.00
C GLN A 201 9.36 -1.06 16.16
N HIS A 202 9.65 -2.36 16.02
CA HIS A 202 8.68 -3.46 16.07
C HIS A 202 7.78 -3.53 17.32
N ASN A 203 8.17 -2.85 18.41
CA ASN A 203 7.42 -2.77 19.66
C ASN A 203 6.57 -1.49 19.80
N GLY A 204 6.68 -0.55 18.86
CA GLY A 204 5.99 0.73 18.90
C GLY A 204 6.53 1.73 19.94
N ASN A 205 7.68 1.47 20.57
CA ASN A 205 8.17 2.29 21.69
C ASN A 205 9.21 3.34 21.28
N SER A 206 9.74 3.28 20.06
CA SER A 206 10.66 4.29 19.56
C SER A 206 10.53 4.48 18.06
N SER A 207 10.96 5.66 17.62
CA SER A 207 10.91 6.06 16.23
C SER A 207 12.13 6.90 15.85
N LYS A 208 12.30 7.08 14.55
CA LYS A 208 13.27 8.02 13.98
C LYS A 208 12.73 8.53 12.64
N ILE A 209 12.79 9.84 12.41
CA ILE A 209 12.58 10.41 11.08
C ILE A 209 13.77 10.02 10.20
N LEU A 210 13.51 9.26 9.14
CA LEU A 210 14.54 8.82 8.19
C LEU A 210 14.72 9.82 7.05
N LEU A 211 13.60 10.35 6.54
CA LEU A 211 13.56 11.29 5.44
C LEU A 211 12.54 12.40 5.77
N ASN A 212 12.82 13.60 5.30
CA ASN A 212 12.02 14.81 5.48
C ASN A 212 12.21 15.74 4.26
N GLU A 213 11.65 16.95 4.32
CA GLU A 213 11.75 17.95 3.25
C GLU A 213 13.20 18.30 2.86
N GLU A 214 14.17 18.24 3.80
CA GLU A 214 15.59 18.49 3.50
C GLU A 214 16.19 17.45 2.53
N LYS A 215 15.51 16.30 2.38
CA LYS A 215 15.85 15.25 1.40
C LYS A 215 14.96 15.32 0.15
N ASN A 216 14.30 16.44 -0.12
CA ASN A 216 13.35 16.63 -1.22
C ASN A 216 12.12 15.71 -1.15
N LEU A 217 11.72 15.31 0.06
CA LEU A 217 10.49 14.58 0.27
C LEU A 217 9.30 15.56 0.23
N LYS A 218 8.33 15.33 -0.66
CA LYS A 218 7.14 16.20 -0.78
C LYS A 218 5.86 15.38 -0.90
N GLN A 219 4.99 15.52 0.10
CA GLN A 219 3.72 14.84 0.24
C GLN A 219 3.85 13.35 -0.11
N PRO A 220 4.63 12.56 0.65
CA PRO A 220 4.81 11.16 0.34
C PRO A 220 3.46 10.42 0.40
N SER A 221 3.06 9.76 -0.69
CA SER A 221 1.76 9.08 -0.78
C SER A 221 1.83 7.57 -0.64
N SER A 222 3.00 6.98 -0.84
CA SER A 222 3.22 5.54 -0.75
C SER A 222 4.70 5.23 -0.60
N ILE A 223 5.01 4.08 -0.02
CA ILE A 223 6.38 3.67 0.27
C ILE A 223 6.56 2.17 0.19
N HIS A 224 7.72 1.74 -0.28
CA HIS A 224 8.19 0.38 -0.14
C HIS A 224 9.65 0.32 0.32
N TYR A 225 9.95 -0.51 1.31
CA TYR A 225 11.30 -0.81 1.74
C TYR A 225 11.79 -2.12 1.11
N ASP A 226 12.80 -2.01 0.24
CA ASP A 226 13.50 -3.17 -0.31
C ASP A 226 14.61 -3.59 0.65
N MET A 227 14.39 -4.70 1.37
CA MET A 227 15.33 -5.20 2.37
C MET A 227 16.65 -5.69 1.79
N GLU A 228 16.65 -6.22 0.56
CA GLU A 228 17.87 -6.76 -0.05
C GLU A 228 18.83 -5.64 -0.45
N LYS A 229 18.28 -4.56 -1.01
CA LYS A 229 19.06 -3.40 -1.44
C LYS A 229 19.18 -2.32 -0.38
N LYS A 230 18.41 -2.42 0.71
CA LYS A 230 18.32 -1.42 1.78
C LYS A 230 17.97 -0.03 1.24
N ILE A 231 16.93 0.03 0.41
CA ILE A 231 16.45 1.27 -0.18
C ILE A 231 14.96 1.46 0.05
N LEU A 232 14.53 2.73 0.11
CA LEU A 232 13.12 3.12 0.11
C LEU A 232 12.74 3.62 -1.26
N ILE A 233 11.67 3.07 -1.81
CA ILE A 233 11.01 3.57 -3.01
C ILE A 233 9.80 4.35 -2.55
N VAL A 234 9.75 5.64 -2.86
CA VAL A 234 8.72 6.56 -2.34
C VAL A 234 8.01 7.26 -3.48
N CYS A 235 6.68 7.30 -3.42
CA CYS A 235 5.89 8.20 -4.26
C CYS A 235 5.86 9.59 -3.66
N ASN A 236 6.29 10.60 -4.42
CA ASN A 236 6.08 12.00 -4.06
C ASN A 236 4.89 12.53 -4.86
N LYS A 237 3.80 12.81 -4.14
CA LYS A 237 2.53 13.21 -4.74
C LYS A 237 2.58 14.61 -5.35
N GLU A 238 3.22 15.54 -4.66
CA GLU A 238 3.33 16.93 -5.09
C GLU A 238 4.12 17.04 -6.40
N ASP A 239 5.29 16.39 -6.45
CA ASP A 239 6.17 16.39 -7.63
C ASP A 239 5.76 15.34 -8.69
N ARG A 240 4.77 14.49 -8.40
CA ARG A 240 4.26 13.41 -9.26
C ARG A 240 5.36 12.47 -9.77
N ASN A 241 6.29 12.11 -8.88
CA ASN A 241 7.42 11.26 -9.23
C ASN A 241 7.57 10.10 -8.23
N VAL A 242 8.46 9.18 -8.58
CA VAL A 242 8.97 8.15 -7.68
C VAL A 242 10.44 8.41 -7.44
N THR A 243 10.83 8.44 -6.17
CA THR A 243 12.23 8.62 -5.77
C THR A 243 12.72 7.38 -5.02
N ILE A 244 13.96 6.99 -5.30
CA ILE A 244 14.65 5.91 -4.62
C ILE A 244 15.68 6.51 -3.67
N TYR A 245 15.57 6.18 -2.38
CA TYR A 245 16.43 6.66 -1.32
C TYR A 245 17.25 5.51 -0.75
N ASN A 246 18.57 5.70 -0.62
CA ASN A 246 19.41 4.78 0.14
C ASN A 246 19.19 5.02 1.64
N VAL A 247 18.86 3.97 2.38
CA VAL A 247 18.76 4.01 3.84
C VAL A 247 19.94 3.23 4.40
N ILE A 248 20.89 3.96 5.00
CA ILE A 248 22.12 3.41 5.58
C ILE A 248 21.82 2.75 6.92
#